data_AF-A0A1A7ZLJ5-F1
#
_entry.id   AF-A0A1A7ZLJ5-F1
#
_cell.length_a   1.000
_cell.length_b   1.000
_cell.length_c   1.000
_cell.angle_alpha   90.00
_cell.angle_beta   90.00
_cell.angle_gamma   90.00
#
_symmetry.space_group_name_H-M   'P 1'
#
loop_
_entity.id
_entity.type
_entity.pdbx_description
1 polymer ?
#
loop_
_entity_poly.entity_id
_entity_poly.type
_entity_poly.pdbx_seq_one_letter_code
_entity_poly.pdbx_strand_id
1 'polypeptide(L)'
;MAGELNEGSVPAYYRDVYEAIRCRTEEKVQVEVFQRLLQMSDISKLTSNQIAEHVDSTDGFLSKLSFYKALALIAFAQQGKQPTLKLLENCIQELPKPQLGEPRELNALRMQPAQDDVLTISETLDKLLDRDTVQVELIPEKKGLFLKHVEYQLTSQRYKISVYRRYSDFDILHEVLLQRFAYRVVPALPPKRMLKAVLTSISEREFIEGRRRALGRFINLVARHPLFSEDELVKTFLTFSGSDVQTKLRDTCKKLGDEFMTNRTATLAKEYLPADMQAQFATSREMIRNIHSSFQKLRDRAEKMAERSKENATDLLMFGRELSTLGSDASPLPSLASSLSTWGTLRQSLKSLSVEFAVLSDKASQQGRREEDDVVEKLNLFLDLLQSYSDLCERHERGVLHEHQKALHKYSILKRQMMSATVQSKEQVSVEQLESRIVQQESAIQTMELRNYFSLFCLHQETQLLFTYLPITSHILGAFVNSQVQGHREMGEVWNELQLKLGCLFGGKNGLKLPI
;
A
#
# COMPACT_ATOMS: atom_id res chain seq x y z
N MET A 1 -41.49 -17.50 27.83
CA MET A 1 -40.63 -16.65 28.68
C MET A 1 -39.63 -17.57 29.35
N ALA A 2 -38.50 -17.80 28.68
CA ALA A 2 -37.43 -18.69 29.15
C ALA A 2 -36.53 -17.92 30.12
N GLY A 3 -36.06 -18.58 31.18
CA GLY A 3 -35.21 -17.96 32.20
C GLY A 3 -33.89 -17.48 31.61
N GLU A 4 -33.78 -16.18 31.36
CA GLU A 4 -32.52 -15.54 31.01
C GLU A 4 -31.63 -15.50 32.27
N LEU A 5 -30.49 -16.19 32.20
CA LEU A 5 -29.41 -16.02 33.16
C LEU A 5 -29.01 -14.54 33.19
N ASN A 6 -29.22 -13.89 34.32
CA ASN A 6 -28.89 -12.47 34.47
C ASN A 6 -27.39 -12.34 34.79
N GLU A 7 -26.65 -11.47 34.11
CA GLU A 7 -25.18 -11.38 34.27
C GLU A 7 -24.73 -11.04 35.71
N GLY A 8 -25.62 -10.46 36.51
CA GLY A 8 -25.39 -10.16 37.92
C GLY A 8 -25.47 -11.37 38.87
N SER A 9 -26.07 -12.49 38.44
CA SER A 9 -26.30 -13.67 39.29
C SER A 9 -25.27 -14.79 39.08
N VAL A 10 -24.26 -14.60 38.22
CA VAL A 10 -23.22 -15.61 37.98
C VAL A 10 -22.06 -15.47 38.98
N PRO A 11 -21.44 -16.58 39.42
CA PRO A 11 -20.28 -16.57 40.30
C PRO A 11 -19.12 -15.74 39.73
N ALA A 12 -18.36 -15.06 40.60
CA ALA A 12 -17.19 -14.27 40.17
C ALA A 12 -16.19 -15.09 39.34
N TYR A 13 -16.01 -16.36 39.71
CA TYR A 13 -15.18 -17.30 38.98
C TYR A 13 -15.56 -17.45 37.50
N TYR A 14 -16.84 -17.35 37.14
CA TYR A 14 -17.27 -17.46 35.73
C TYR A 14 -16.82 -16.24 34.94
N ARG A 15 -16.90 -15.06 35.56
CA ARG A 15 -16.39 -13.81 34.98
C ARG A 15 -14.88 -13.89 34.80
N ASP A 16 -14.16 -14.39 35.81
CA ASP A 16 -12.70 -14.52 35.77
C ASP A 16 -12.25 -15.50 34.67
N VAL A 17 -12.92 -16.64 34.52
CA VAL A 17 -12.63 -17.63 33.47
C VAL A 17 -12.94 -17.05 32.08
N TYR A 18 -14.07 -16.36 31.92
CA TYR A 18 -14.42 -15.72 30.66
C TYR A 18 -13.40 -14.63 30.30
N GLU A 19 -12.98 -13.81 31.26
CA GLU A 19 -11.97 -12.76 31.05
C GLU A 19 -10.60 -13.35 30.66
N ALA A 20 -10.25 -14.51 31.23
CA ALA A 20 -9.02 -15.22 30.89
C ALA A 20 -8.99 -15.72 29.43
N ILE A 21 -10.12 -16.19 28.90
CA ILE A 21 -10.16 -16.90 27.60
C ILE A 21 -10.84 -16.12 26.46
N ARG A 22 -11.48 -14.97 26.72
CA ARG A 22 -12.17 -14.17 25.70
C ARG A 22 -11.21 -13.61 24.64
N CYS A 23 -11.68 -13.52 23.41
CA CYS A 23 -10.99 -12.82 22.33
C CYS A 23 -10.88 -11.32 22.65
N ARG A 24 -9.71 -10.71 22.40
CA ARG A 24 -9.45 -9.29 22.69
C ARG A 24 -10.14 -8.36 21.70
N THR A 25 -10.41 -8.83 20.48
CA THR A 25 -10.98 -8.04 19.39
C THR A 25 -12.49 -8.11 19.33
N GLU A 26 -13.09 -9.25 19.66
CA GLU A 26 -14.53 -9.50 19.45
C GLU A 26 -15.35 -9.70 20.73
N GLU A 27 -14.73 -9.67 21.92
CA GLU A 27 -15.39 -9.89 23.22
C GLU A 27 -16.24 -11.19 23.28
N LYS A 28 -15.85 -12.22 22.54
CA LYS A 28 -16.50 -13.54 22.52
C LYS A 28 -15.48 -14.66 22.74
N VAL A 29 -15.94 -15.87 23.02
CA VAL A 29 -15.08 -17.05 23.18
C VAL A 29 -15.13 -17.87 21.89
N GLN A 30 -13.97 -18.21 21.31
CA GLN A 30 -13.91 -19.08 20.13
C GLN A 30 -14.33 -20.52 20.48
N VAL A 31 -15.02 -21.20 19.55
CA VAL A 31 -15.46 -22.59 19.74
C VAL A 31 -14.28 -23.52 20.00
N GLU A 32 -13.13 -23.32 19.35
CA GLU A 32 -11.93 -24.15 19.53
C GLU A 32 -11.33 -23.99 20.94
N VAL A 33 -11.32 -22.77 21.47
CA VAL A 33 -10.88 -22.48 22.84
C VAL A 33 -11.81 -23.16 23.85
N PHE A 34 -13.12 -23.09 23.59
CA PHE A 34 -14.12 -23.77 24.40
C PHE A 34 -13.98 -25.30 24.36
N GLN A 35 -13.69 -25.89 23.20
CA GLN A 35 -13.45 -27.34 23.09
C GLN A 35 -12.23 -27.79 23.88
N ARG A 36 -11.14 -27.01 23.91
CA ARG A 36 -9.97 -27.31 24.75
C ARG A 36 -10.29 -27.18 26.24
N LEU A 37 -11.10 -26.20 26.62
CA LEU A 37 -11.59 -26.07 27.99
C LEU A 37 -12.40 -27.30 28.42
N LEU A 38 -13.26 -27.82 27.53
CA LEU A 38 -14.00 -29.06 27.80
C LEU A 38 -13.08 -30.27 27.98
N GLN A 39 -12.00 -30.37 27.18
CA GLN A 39 -11.00 -31.44 27.32
C GLN A 39 -10.26 -31.38 28.67
N MET A 40 -10.08 -30.18 29.25
CA MET A 40 -9.49 -30.01 30.57
C MET A 40 -10.44 -30.25 31.74
N SER A 41 -11.74 -30.38 31.48
CA SER A 41 -12.77 -30.35 32.52
C SER A 41 -13.06 -31.70 33.21
N ASP A 42 -12.21 -32.72 33.02
CA ASP A 42 -12.34 -34.06 33.62
C ASP A 42 -13.72 -34.73 33.45
N ILE A 43 -14.47 -34.36 32.41
CA ILE A 43 -15.76 -34.96 32.05
C ILE A 43 -15.62 -35.96 30.89
N SER A 44 -16.54 -36.92 30.80
CA SER A 44 -16.52 -37.91 29.72
C SER A 44 -16.70 -37.26 28.34
N LYS A 45 -16.11 -37.85 27.30
CA LYS A 45 -16.22 -37.37 25.91
C LYS A 45 -17.68 -37.30 25.41
N LEU A 46 -18.52 -38.23 25.87
CA LEU A 46 -19.95 -38.25 25.56
C LEU A 46 -20.66 -37.03 26.18
N THR A 47 -20.34 -36.72 27.44
CA THR A 47 -20.87 -35.56 28.17
C THR A 47 -20.38 -34.24 27.60
N SER A 48 -19.10 -34.17 27.17
CA SER A 48 -18.53 -33.01 26.49
C SER A 48 -19.27 -32.67 25.20
N ASN A 49 -19.62 -33.67 24.39
CA ASN A 49 -20.38 -33.47 23.15
C ASN A 49 -21.81 -33.00 23.43
N GLN A 50 -22.47 -33.57 24.45
CA GLN A 50 -23.81 -33.14 24.89
C GLN A 50 -23.82 -31.67 25.35
N ILE A 51 -22.78 -31.22 26.06
CA ILE A 51 -22.67 -29.82 26.47
C ILE A 51 -22.45 -28.92 25.25
N ALA A 52 -21.62 -29.33 24.28
CA ALA A 52 -21.39 -28.55 23.07
C ALA A 52 -22.68 -28.39 22.21
N GLU A 53 -23.55 -29.40 22.18
CA GLU A 53 -24.86 -29.33 21.50
C GLU A 53 -25.85 -28.38 22.18
N HIS A 54 -25.68 -28.12 23.48
CA HIS A 54 -26.56 -27.24 24.26
C HIS A 54 -26.12 -25.76 24.28
N VAL A 55 -25.01 -25.43 23.62
CA VAL A 55 -24.41 -24.11 23.66
C VAL A 55 -24.44 -23.50 22.26
N ASP A 56 -25.25 -22.46 22.09
CA ASP A 56 -25.40 -21.77 20.80
C ASP A 56 -24.07 -21.09 20.40
N SER A 57 -23.56 -21.46 19.23
CA SER A 57 -22.42 -20.81 18.57
C SER A 57 -22.85 -20.18 17.25
N THR A 58 -22.49 -18.91 17.04
CA THR A 58 -22.70 -18.16 15.79
C THR A 58 -21.35 -17.77 15.22
N ASP A 59 -21.11 -18.02 13.94
CA ASP A 59 -19.85 -17.68 13.23
C ASP A 59 -18.58 -18.23 13.89
N GLY A 60 -18.65 -19.38 14.57
CA GLY A 60 -17.50 -19.99 15.26
C GLY A 60 -17.19 -19.39 16.64
N PHE A 61 -18.09 -18.57 17.19
CA PHE A 61 -17.94 -17.96 18.51
C PHE A 61 -19.13 -18.26 19.43
N LEU A 62 -18.84 -18.39 20.73
CA LEU A 62 -19.80 -18.43 21.82
C LEU A 62 -20.00 -17.02 22.37
N SER A 63 -21.27 -16.64 22.52
CA SER A 63 -21.64 -15.45 23.30
C SER A 63 -21.24 -15.61 24.77
N LYS A 64 -21.07 -14.50 25.48
CA LYS A 64 -20.79 -14.48 26.93
C LYS A 64 -21.82 -15.29 27.73
N LEU A 65 -23.10 -15.14 27.38
CA LEU A 65 -24.20 -15.87 28.02
C LEU A 65 -24.17 -17.36 27.70
N SER A 66 -23.92 -17.72 26.44
CA SER A 66 -23.73 -19.11 26.00
C SER A 66 -22.58 -19.77 26.75
N PHE A 67 -21.49 -19.03 26.97
CA PHE A 67 -20.34 -19.52 27.71
C PHE A 67 -20.62 -19.74 29.21
N TYR A 68 -21.36 -18.84 29.87
CA TYR A 68 -21.76 -19.05 31.26
C TYR A 68 -22.71 -20.24 31.45
N LYS A 69 -23.62 -20.47 30.50
CA LYS A 69 -24.43 -21.69 30.46
C LYS A 69 -23.53 -22.94 30.39
N ALA A 70 -22.52 -22.90 29.53
CA ALA A 70 -21.59 -24.00 29.36
C ALA A 70 -20.82 -24.31 30.67
N LEU A 71 -20.30 -23.30 31.36
CA LEU A 71 -19.60 -23.48 32.65
C LEU A 71 -20.48 -24.13 33.72
N ALA A 72 -21.76 -23.75 33.78
CA ALA A 72 -22.70 -24.36 34.71
C ALA A 72 -23.00 -25.83 34.35
N LEU A 73 -23.16 -26.14 33.07
CA LEU A 73 -23.35 -27.52 32.61
C LEU A 73 -22.11 -28.39 32.89
N ILE A 74 -20.91 -27.85 32.72
CA ILE A 74 -19.65 -28.54 33.09
C ILE A 74 -19.64 -28.85 34.59
N ALA A 75 -19.98 -27.88 35.44
CA ALA A 75 -20.02 -28.06 36.89
C ALA A 75 -21.05 -29.12 37.32
N PHE A 76 -22.23 -29.18 36.66
CA PHE A 76 -23.21 -30.23 36.92
C PHE A 76 -22.73 -31.61 36.47
N ALA A 77 -22.08 -31.69 35.31
CA ALA A 77 -21.48 -32.92 34.81
C ALA A 77 -20.41 -33.47 35.77
N GLN A 78 -19.55 -32.60 36.32
CA GLN A 78 -18.55 -32.97 37.32
C GLN A 78 -19.16 -33.45 38.64
N GLN A 79 -20.37 -33.01 38.98
CA GLN A 79 -21.15 -33.51 40.12
C GLN A 79 -21.91 -34.82 39.82
N GLY A 80 -21.73 -35.41 38.64
CA GLY A 80 -22.41 -36.64 38.22
C GLY A 80 -23.87 -36.45 37.77
N LYS A 81 -24.32 -35.21 37.52
CA LYS A 81 -25.66 -34.91 37.00
C LYS A 81 -25.64 -34.86 35.47
N GLN A 82 -26.72 -35.30 34.82
CA GLN A 82 -26.88 -35.23 33.36
C GLN A 82 -27.04 -33.77 32.92
N PRO A 83 -26.12 -33.20 32.11
CA PRO A 83 -26.16 -31.79 31.73
C PRO A 83 -27.35 -31.53 30.80
N THR A 84 -28.40 -30.89 31.31
CA THR A 84 -29.58 -30.51 30.52
C THR A 84 -29.96 -29.07 30.85
N LEU A 85 -30.47 -28.33 29.87
CA LEU A 85 -30.89 -26.93 30.05
C LEU A 85 -31.97 -26.75 31.14
N LYS A 86 -32.79 -27.79 31.37
CA LYS A 86 -33.81 -27.81 32.44
C LYS A 86 -33.21 -27.77 33.86
N LEU A 87 -31.96 -28.18 34.05
CA LEU A 87 -31.28 -28.05 35.34
C LEU A 87 -30.88 -26.62 35.65
N LEU A 88 -30.63 -25.80 34.63
CA LEU A 88 -30.33 -24.37 34.79
C LEU A 88 -31.57 -23.60 35.24
N GLU A 89 -32.75 -23.99 34.77
CA GLU A 89 -34.04 -23.37 35.13
C GLU A 89 -34.43 -23.58 36.60
N ASN A 90 -33.93 -24.65 37.23
CA ASN A 90 -34.23 -25.00 38.63
C ASN A 90 -33.23 -24.40 39.65
N CYS A 91 -32.16 -23.75 39.20
CA CYS A 91 -31.14 -23.18 40.08
C CYS A 91 -31.43 -21.71 40.40
N ILE A 92 -32.16 -21.48 41.50
CA ILE A 92 -32.57 -20.12 41.93
C ILE A 92 -31.58 -19.49 42.94
N GLN A 93 -30.72 -20.27 43.61
CA GLN A 93 -29.96 -19.76 44.77
C GLN A 93 -28.44 -19.64 44.60
N GLU A 94 -27.76 -20.42 43.75
CA GLU A 94 -26.35 -20.21 43.39
C GLU A 94 -25.92 -21.22 42.30
N LEU A 95 -25.18 -20.78 41.28
CA LEU A 95 -24.65 -21.66 40.23
C LEU A 95 -23.40 -22.41 40.73
N PRO A 96 -23.26 -23.70 40.42
CA PRO A 96 -22.12 -24.50 40.90
C PRO A 96 -20.80 -24.08 40.27
N LYS A 97 -19.70 -24.15 41.02
CA LYS A 97 -18.35 -23.85 40.52
C LYS A 97 -17.76 -25.09 39.80
N PRO A 98 -17.32 -24.98 38.53
CA PRO A 98 -16.63 -26.07 37.86
C PRO A 98 -15.17 -26.15 38.31
N GLN A 99 -14.62 -27.37 38.34
CA GLN A 99 -13.23 -27.68 38.62
C GLN A 99 -12.43 -27.49 37.32
N LEU A 100 -11.87 -26.29 37.10
CA LEU A 100 -11.10 -25.94 35.90
C LEU A 100 -9.70 -25.36 36.22
N GLY A 101 -9.23 -25.48 37.48
CA GLY A 101 -7.96 -24.88 37.92
C GLY A 101 -8.04 -23.38 38.22
N GLU A 102 -6.90 -22.69 38.27
CA GLU A 102 -6.89 -21.24 38.45
C GLU A 102 -7.16 -20.50 37.13
N PRO A 103 -7.97 -19.41 37.10
CA PRO A 103 -8.24 -18.67 35.87
C PRO A 103 -6.98 -18.15 35.17
N ARG A 104 -5.90 -17.91 35.92
CA ARG A 104 -4.60 -17.46 35.37
C ARG A 104 -3.94 -18.52 34.48
N GLU A 105 -4.13 -19.80 34.79
CA GLU A 105 -3.57 -20.92 34.03
C GLU A 105 -4.35 -21.15 32.73
N LEU A 106 -5.64 -20.81 32.73
CA LEU A 106 -6.51 -20.85 31.55
C LEU A 106 -6.14 -19.81 30.48
N ASN A 107 -5.30 -18.82 30.81
CA ASN A 107 -4.71 -17.93 29.80
C ASN A 107 -3.93 -18.70 28.72
N ALA A 108 -3.42 -19.90 29.03
CA ALA A 108 -2.75 -20.75 28.06
C ALA A 108 -3.72 -21.39 27.03
N LEU A 109 -5.01 -21.49 27.37
CA LEU A 109 -6.05 -22.00 26.46
C LEU A 109 -6.53 -20.96 25.46
N ARG A 110 -6.37 -19.68 25.81
CA ARG A 110 -6.51 -18.59 24.85
C ARG A 110 -5.66 -18.99 23.66
N MET A 111 -6.25 -19.02 22.46
CA MET A 111 -5.45 -19.06 21.25
C MET A 111 -4.40 -17.97 21.44
N GLN A 112 -3.13 -18.36 21.60
CA GLN A 112 -2.09 -17.47 21.16
C GLN A 112 -2.53 -17.12 19.73
N PRO A 113 -2.69 -15.84 19.35
CA PRO A 113 -2.69 -15.55 17.92
C PRO A 113 -1.49 -16.34 17.40
N ALA A 114 -1.72 -17.29 16.48
CA ALA A 114 -0.72 -18.25 16.03
C ALA A 114 0.61 -17.51 16.00
N GLN A 115 1.51 -17.78 16.99
CA GLN A 115 2.59 -16.88 17.44
C GLN A 115 2.82 -15.82 16.38
N ASP A 116 2.29 -14.58 16.51
CA ASP A 116 2.26 -13.57 15.42
C ASP A 116 3.45 -13.82 14.52
N ASP A 117 3.22 -14.52 13.39
CA ASP A 117 4.35 -15.16 12.72
C ASP A 117 5.26 -14.02 12.33
N VAL A 118 6.43 -13.97 12.95
CA VAL A 118 7.32 -12.82 12.89
C VAL A 118 7.67 -12.54 11.42
N LEU A 119 7.63 -13.60 10.60
CA LEU A 119 7.81 -13.56 9.16
C LEU A 119 6.61 -12.97 8.40
N THR A 120 5.38 -13.12 8.89
CA THR A 120 4.14 -12.78 8.18
C THR A 120 3.65 -11.36 8.51
N ILE A 121 3.32 -10.59 7.47
CA ILE A 121 2.71 -9.26 7.62
C ILE A 121 1.20 -9.35 7.38
N SER A 122 0.40 -9.16 8.43
CA SER A 122 -1.07 -9.13 8.34
C SER A 122 -1.59 -7.73 8.00
N GLU A 123 -1.39 -7.31 6.76
CA GLU A 123 -1.88 -6.03 6.23
C GLU A 123 -2.80 -6.24 5.03
N THR A 124 -3.76 -5.33 4.86
CA THR A 124 -4.68 -5.30 3.71
C THR A 124 -4.46 -4.00 2.94
N LEU A 125 -4.77 -3.98 1.64
CA LEU A 125 -4.63 -2.76 0.83
C LEU A 125 -5.32 -1.55 1.48
N ASP A 126 -6.56 -1.71 1.96
CA ASP A 126 -7.33 -0.60 2.55
C ASP A 126 -6.65 -0.03 3.79
N LYS A 127 -6.21 -0.90 4.73
CA LYS A 127 -5.40 -0.49 5.88
C LYS A 127 -4.12 0.27 5.49
N LEU A 128 -3.44 -0.15 4.41
CA LEU A 128 -2.24 0.55 3.94
C LEU A 128 -2.59 1.93 3.35
N LEU A 129 -3.68 2.03 2.59
CA LEU A 129 -4.14 3.30 2.01
C LEU A 129 -4.66 4.27 3.07
N ASP A 130 -5.30 3.77 4.12
CA ASP A 130 -5.89 4.55 5.21
C ASP A 130 -4.85 5.08 6.22
N ARG A 131 -3.61 4.56 6.19
CA ARG A 131 -2.54 5.00 7.10
C ARG A 131 -2.25 6.50 7.00
N ASP A 132 -2.08 6.99 5.79
CA ASP A 132 -1.98 8.42 5.51
C ASP A 132 -2.24 8.68 4.01
N THR A 133 -2.70 9.90 3.74
CA THR A 133 -2.73 10.45 2.39
C THR A 133 -2.11 11.84 2.46
N VAL A 134 -1.01 12.00 1.73
CA VAL A 134 -0.24 13.25 1.70
C VAL A 134 -0.51 13.95 0.38
N GLN A 135 -1.17 15.11 0.44
CA GLN A 135 -1.37 15.97 -0.72
C GLN A 135 -0.11 16.81 -0.95
N VAL A 136 0.32 16.89 -2.21
CA VAL A 136 1.52 17.63 -2.62
C VAL A 136 1.14 18.68 -3.64
N GLU A 137 1.22 19.94 -3.24
CA GLU A 137 0.86 21.09 -4.08
C GLU A 137 2.10 21.91 -4.43
N LEU A 138 2.11 22.46 -5.65
CA LEU A 138 3.19 23.31 -6.12
C LEU A 138 2.94 24.75 -5.64
N ILE A 139 3.92 25.34 -4.94
CA ILE A 139 3.87 26.77 -4.63
C ILE A 139 4.49 27.55 -5.78
N PRO A 140 3.73 28.44 -6.47
CA PRO A 140 4.19 29.12 -7.69
C PRO A 140 5.33 30.12 -7.44
N GLU A 141 5.53 30.56 -6.20
CA GLU A 141 6.59 31.50 -5.85
C GLU A 141 7.93 30.79 -5.68
N LYS A 142 8.89 31.07 -6.59
CA LYS A 142 10.28 30.63 -6.40
C LYS A 142 10.93 31.48 -5.29
N LYS A 143 11.15 30.90 -4.10
CA LYS A 143 11.79 31.58 -2.95
C LYS A 143 13.31 31.37 -2.94
N GLY A 144 14.02 32.22 -2.18
CA GLY A 144 15.46 32.15 -1.95
C GLY A 144 16.21 33.45 -2.29
N LEU A 145 17.06 33.92 -1.38
CA LEU A 145 17.81 35.19 -1.51
C LEU A 145 18.84 35.18 -2.64
N PHE A 146 19.40 34.02 -3.00
CA PHE A 146 20.47 33.89 -4.01
C PHE A 146 20.18 32.85 -5.10
N LEU A 147 19.38 31.81 -4.80
CA LEU A 147 18.96 30.76 -5.73
C LEU A 147 17.46 30.50 -5.56
N LYS A 148 16.70 30.89 -6.58
CA LYS A 148 15.26 30.64 -6.69
C LYS A 148 15.01 29.14 -6.76
N HIS A 149 14.36 28.57 -5.75
CA HIS A 149 13.97 27.16 -5.72
C HIS A 149 12.44 27.00 -5.67
N VAL A 150 11.97 25.85 -6.15
CA VAL A 150 10.57 25.46 -6.09
C VAL A 150 10.29 24.85 -4.71
N GLU A 151 9.26 25.34 -4.05
CA GLU A 151 8.71 24.76 -2.82
C GLU A 151 7.43 23.98 -3.11
N TYR A 152 7.22 22.93 -2.33
CA TYR A 152 6.05 22.08 -2.34
C TYR A 152 5.38 22.17 -0.97
N GLN A 153 4.07 22.37 -0.96
CA GLN A 153 3.26 22.25 0.25
C GLN A 153 2.84 20.79 0.39
N LEU A 154 3.18 20.17 1.51
CA LEU A 154 2.78 18.82 1.86
C LEU A 154 1.72 18.90 2.95
N THR A 155 0.55 18.34 2.70
CA THR A 155 -0.55 18.27 3.68
C THR A 155 -0.84 16.81 4.00
N SER A 156 -0.49 16.38 5.22
CA SER A 156 -0.79 15.03 5.71
C SER A 156 -2.19 14.98 6.32
N GLN A 157 -3.01 14.02 5.90
CA GLN A 157 -4.33 13.79 6.49
C GLN A 157 -4.23 13.19 7.89
N ARG A 158 -3.26 12.28 8.12
CA ARG A 158 -3.01 11.67 9.44
C ARG A 158 -2.66 12.72 10.49
N TYR A 159 -1.75 13.63 10.16
CA TYR A 159 -1.26 14.65 11.11
C TYR A 159 -2.09 15.93 11.10
N LYS A 160 -2.91 16.17 10.06
CA LYS A 160 -3.69 17.40 9.85
C LYS A 160 -2.82 18.65 9.87
N ILE A 161 -1.60 18.54 9.34
CA ILE A 161 -0.59 19.60 9.32
C ILE A 161 -0.12 19.78 7.87
N SER A 162 0.13 21.04 7.51
CA SER A 162 0.82 21.41 6.28
C SER A 162 2.25 21.88 6.56
N VAL A 163 3.21 21.37 5.80
CA VAL A 163 4.62 21.79 5.85
C VAL A 163 5.12 22.12 4.45
N TYR A 164 6.11 23.02 4.38
CA TYR A 164 6.75 23.39 3.13
C TYR A 164 8.08 22.65 2.99
N ARG A 165 8.31 22.03 1.83
CA ARG A 165 9.51 21.27 1.50
C ARG A 165 9.99 21.63 0.11
N ARG A 166 11.31 21.69 -0.07
CA ARG A 166 11.94 21.76 -1.40
C ARG A 166 12.43 20.39 -1.82
N TYR A 167 12.71 20.22 -3.11
CA TYR A 167 13.20 18.95 -3.66
C TYR A 167 14.44 18.42 -2.91
N SER A 168 15.37 19.29 -2.51
CA SER A 168 16.56 18.85 -1.77
C SER A 168 16.27 18.37 -0.35
N ASP A 169 15.12 18.71 0.25
CA ASP A 169 14.70 18.13 1.53
C ASP A 169 14.25 16.67 1.33
N PHE A 170 13.56 16.38 0.22
CA PHE A 170 13.22 15.01 -0.18
C PHE A 170 14.47 14.17 -0.45
N ASP A 171 15.49 14.74 -1.10
CA ASP A 171 16.78 14.07 -1.29
C ASP A 171 17.38 13.63 0.06
N ILE A 172 17.32 14.50 1.08
CA ILE A 172 17.84 14.16 2.42
C ILE A 172 16.97 13.10 3.08
N LEU A 173 15.64 13.20 3.00
CA LEU A 173 14.73 12.17 3.51
C LEU A 173 15.05 10.80 2.90
N HIS A 174 15.17 10.73 1.57
CA HIS A 174 15.51 9.50 0.86
C HIS A 174 16.88 8.94 1.28
N GLU A 175 17.90 9.80 1.45
CA GLU A 175 19.22 9.42 1.94
C GLU A 175 19.15 8.79 3.34
N VAL A 176 18.45 9.43 4.29
CA VAL A 176 18.35 8.92 5.66
C VAL A 176 17.47 7.68 5.77
N LEU A 177 16.43 7.55 4.92
CA LEU A 177 15.63 6.33 4.83
C LEU A 177 16.47 5.15 4.33
N LEU A 178 17.32 5.34 3.32
CA LEU A 178 18.24 4.30 2.85
C LEU A 178 19.30 3.92 3.90
N GLN A 179 19.78 4.89 4.69
CA GLN A 179 20.73 4.62 5.77
C GLN A 179 20.07 3.82 6.90
N ARG A 180 18.83 4.17 7.28
CA ARG A 180 18.12 3.53 8.38
C ARG A 180 17.54 2.17 7.99
N PHE A 181 16.93 2.09 6.80
CA PHE A 181 16.15 0.94 6.33
C PHE A 181 16.78 0.32 5.08
N ALA A 182 18.05 -0.08 5.19
CA ALA A 182 18.84 -0.62 4.08
C ALA A 182 18.20 -1.84 3.37
N TYR A 183 17.38 -2.60 4.12
CA TYR A 183 16.76 -3.85 3.67
C TYR A 183 15.25 -3.74 3.36
N ARG A 184 14.72 -2.51 3.26
CA ARG A 184 13.28 -2.24 2.99
C ARG A 184 13.07 -1.60 1.61
N VAL A 185 11.83 -1.61 1.12
CA VAL A 185 11.48 -0.98 -0.17
C VAL A 185 11.37 0.54 0.01
N VAL A 186 12.48 1.24 -0.24
CA VAL A 186 12.53 2.71 -0.27
C VAL A 186 12.26 3.21 -1.70
N PRO A 187 11.21 4.03 -1.93
CA PRO A 187 10.88 4.52 -3.26
C PRO A 187 11.91 5.46 -3.88
N ALA A 188 12.13 5.37 -5.18
CA ALA A 188 13.05 6.27 -5.88
C ALA A 188 12.49 7.70 -6.01
N LEU A 189 13.39 8.69 -6.02
CA LEU A 189 13.05 10.08 -6.29
C LEU A 189 13.07 10.40 -7.80
N PRO A 190 12.24 11.35 -8.27
CA PRO A 190 12.30 11.83 -9.65
C PRO A 190 13.64 12.52 -9.94
N PRO A 191 14.08 12.56 -11.21
CA PRO A 191 15.40 13.08 -11.57
C PRO A 191 15.64 14.55 -11.16
N LYS A 192 16.84 14.82 -10.64
CA LYS A 192 17.26 16.15 -10.15
C LYS A 192 17.34 17.22 -11.24
N ARG A 193 17.77 16.87 -12.45
CA ARG A 193 18.06 17.83 -13.54
C ARG A 193 17.22 17.53 -14.78
N MET A 194 16.83 18.60 -15.47
CA MET A 194 16.12 18.59 -16.75
C MET A 194 16.95 18.09 -17.95
N LEU A 195 18.14 17.51 -17.76
CA LEU A 195 18.99 17.11 -18.90
C LEU A 195 18.28 16.10 -19.83
N LYS A 196 17.42 15.24 -19.28
CA LYS A 196 16.60 14.31 -20.07
C LYS A 196 15.39 14.98 -20.73
N ALA A 197 14.85 16.05 -20.13
CA ALA A 197 13.70 16.82 -20.64
C ALA A 197 14.07 17.73 -21.83
N VAL A 198 15.29 18.27 -21.84
CA VAL A 198 15.83 19.07 -22.97
C VAL A 198 15.99 18.21 -24.23
N LEU A 199 16.31 16.91 -24.07
CA LEU A 199 16.41 15.97 -25.18
C LEU A 199 15.04 15.52 -25.73
N THR A 200 13.95 15.74 -24.98
CA THR A 200 12.59 15.29 -25.33
C THR A 200 11.59 16.44 -25.47
N SER A 201 12.06 17.68 -25.65
CA SER A 201 11.22 18.89 -25.84
C SER A 201 10.12 19.11 -24.78
N ILE A 202 10.33 18.69 -23.54
CA ILE A 202 9.37 18.88 -22.43
C ILE A 202 9.48 20.30 -21.90
N SER A 203 8.35 20.99 -21.70
CA SER A 203 8.36 22.36 -21.16
C SER A 203 8.78 22.40 -19.68
N GLU A 204 9.34 23.53 -19.20
CA GLU A 204 9.69 23.69 -17.77
C GLU A 204 8.48 23.44 -16.86
N ARG A 205 7.28 23.84 -17.32
CA ARG A 205 6.01 23.65 -16.60
C ARG A 205 5.67 22.17 -16.46
N GLU A 206 5.70 21.42 -17.56
CA GLU A 206 5.45 19.97 -17.57
C GLU A 206 6.45 19.22 -16.70
N PHE A 207 7.73 19.62 -16.74
CA PHE A 207 8.75 19.01 -15.90
C PHE A 207 8.48 19.22 -14.40
N ILE A 208 8.14 20.45 -14.00
CA ILE A 208 7.85 20.77 -12.60
C ILE A 208 6.60 20.01 -12.12
N GLU A 209 5.58 19.92 -12.95
CA GLU A 209 4.35 19.19 -12.63
C GLU A 209 4.57 17.68 -12.56
N GLY A 210 5.28 17.10 -13.53
CA GLY A 210 5.67 15.68 -13.49
C GLY A 210 6.50 15.33 -12.25
N ARG A 211 7.39 16.25 -11.83
CA ARG A 211 8.11 16.12 -10.57
C ARG A 211 7.18 16.19 -9.36
N ARG A 212 6.23 17.13 -9.31
CA ARG A 212 5.25 17.25 -8.21
C ARG A 212 4.47 15.94 -8.05
N ARG A 213 3.96 15.38 -9.15
CA ARG A 213 3.25 14.08 -9.17
C ARG A 213 4.15 12.95 -8.62
N ALA A 214 5.38 12.84 -9.12
CA ALA A 214 6.32 11.81 -8.65
C ALA A 214 6.71 11.97 -7.17
N LEU A 215 6.91 13.19 -6.68
CA LEU A 215 7.12 13.45 -5.25
C LEU A 215 5.89 13.06 -4.41
N GLY A 216 4.69 13.31 -4.93
CA GLY A 216 3.43 12.85 -4.36
C GLY A 216 3.38 11.33 -4.22
N ARG A 217 3.73 10.60 -5.27
CA ARG A 217 3.77 9.13 -5.23
C ARG A 217 4.83 8.62 -4.25
N PHE A 218 6.04 9.18 -4.30
CA PHE A 218 7.12 8.87 -3.35
C PHE A 218 6.65 9.01 -1.89
N ILE A 219 6.12 10.18 -1.51
CA ILE A 219 5.77 10.42 -0.10
C ILE A 219 4.56 9.60 0.35
N ASN A 220 3.59 9.32 -0.53
CA ASN A 220 2.48 8.45 -0.18
C ASN A 220 2.91 7.00 -0.02
N LEU A 221 3.83 6.48 -0.84
CA LEU A 221 4.40 5.15 -0.61
C LEU A 221 5.15 5.09 0.72
N VAL A 222 5.94 6.12 1.04
CA VAL A 222 6.67 6.20 2.32
C VAL A 222 5.71 6.30 3.51
N ALA A 223 4.72 7.19 3.46
CA ALA A 223 3.80 7.44 4.58
C ALA A 223 2.81 6.27 4.81
N ARG A 224 2.61 5.39 3.83
CA ARG A 224 1.74 4.21 3.93
C ARG A 224 2.48 2.92 4.28
N HIS A 225 3.80 2.92 4.16
CA HIS A 225 4.61 1.75 4.53
C HIS A 225 4.55 1.52 6.06
N PRO A 226 4.21 0.31 6.55
CA PRO A 226 3.97 0.06 7.97
C PRO A 226 5.12 0.53 8.88
N LEU A 227 6.36 0.23 8.50
CA LEU A 227 7.53 0.63 9.30
C LEU A 227 7.89 2.12 9.19
N PHE A 228 7.83 2.71 7.99
CA PHE A 228 8.22 4.10 7.80
C PHE A 228 7.18 5.05 8.40
N SER A 229 5.90 4.71 8.32
CA SER A 229 4.79 5.54 8.81
C SER A 229 4.86 5.81 10.32
N GLU A 230 5.43 4.89 11.08
CA GLU A 230 5.63 4.99 12.53
C GLU A 230 7.02 5.54 12.91
N ASP A 231 7.90 5.76 11.92
CA ASP A 231 9.27 6.21 12.18
C ASP A 231 9.36 7.72 12.41
N GLU A 232 10.19 8.11 13.38
CA GLU A 232 10.39 9.51 13.75
C GLU A 232 10.98 10.36 12.60
N LEU A 233 11.70 9.77 11.63
CA LEU A 233 12.19 10.49 10.45
C LEU A 233 11.02 10.98 9.58
N VAL A 234 10.06 10.11 9.27
CA VAL A 234 8.91 10.45 8.41
C VAL A 234 7.97 11.40 9.13
N LYS A 235 7.69 11.13 10.42
CA LYS A 235 6.90 12.02 11.27
C LYS A 235 7.53 13.41 11.34
N THR A 236 8.83 13.52 11.57
CA THR A 236 9.55 14.81 11.57
C THR A 236 9.42 15.50 10.21
N PHE A 237 9.62 14.77 9.12
CA PHE A 237 9.51 15.35 7.78
C PHE A 237 8.10 15.86 7.45
N LEU A 238 7.03 15.24 7.98
CA LEU A 238 5.65 15.64 7.72
C LEU A 238 5.10 16.70 8.69
N THR A 239 5.72 16.88 9.86
CA THR A 239 5.17 17.74 10.93
C THR A 239 6.03 18.95 11.30
N PHE A 240 7.34 18.91 11.02
CA PHE A 240 8.25 19.97 11.46
C PHE A 240 8.23 21.20 10.52
N SER A 241 7.84 22.37 11.01
CA SER A 241 7.75 23.59 10.19
C SER A 241 9.06 24.42 10.12
N GLY A 242 10.12 24.02 10.81
CA GLY A 242 11.39 24.75 10.82
C GLY A 242 12.22 24.60 9.53
N SER A 243 13.07 25.59 9.25
CA SER A 243 13.92 25.64 8.05
C SER A 243 15.11 24.66 8.07
N ASP A 244 15.45 24.12 9.23
CA ASP A 244 16.57 23.23 9.51
C ASP A 244 16.18 21.73 9.46
N VAL A 245 15.09 21.39 8.77
CA VAL A 245 14.58 20.01 8.66
C VAL A 245 15.66 19.01 8.22
N GLN A 246 16.53 19.39 7.29
CA GLN A 246 17.61 18.53 6.80
C GLN A 246 18.60 18.14 7.91
N THR A 247 19.01 19.09 8.74
CA THR A 247 19.92 18.85 9.86
C THR A 247 19.24 17.96 10.89
N LYS A 248 17.98 18.27 11.23
CA LYS A 248 17.20 17.49 12.19
C LYS A 248 17.02 16.03 11.76
N LEU A 249 16.77 15.77 10.47
CA LEU A 249 16.69 14.42 9.93
C LEU A 249 18.01 13.67 10.05
N ARG A 250 19.14 14.31 9.70
CA ARG A 250 20.47 13.69 9.80
C ARG A 250 20.83 13.35 11.25
N ASP A 251 20.56 14.25 12.18
CA ASP A 251 20.87 14.05 13.60
C ASP A 251 19.99 12.96 14.21
N THR A 252 18.70 12.93 13.84
CA THR A 252 17.78 11.86 14.25
C THR A 252 18.23 10.50 13.71
N CYS A 253 18.62 10.41 12.43
CA CYS A 253 19.11 9.18 11.83
C CYS A 253 20.39 8.68 12.51
N LYS A 254 21.36 9.57 12.79
CA LYS A 254 22.58 9.21 13.52
C LYS A 254 22.30 8.68 14.93
N LYS A 255 21.33 9.27 15.63
CA LYS A 255 20.95 8.86 16.98
C LYS A 255 20.27 7.49 17.00
N LEU A 256 19.39 7.23 16.04
CA LEU A 256 18.61 5.99 16.01
C LEU A 256 19.39 4.79 15.47
N GLY A 257 20.36 5.01 14.57
CA GLY A 257 21.08 3.92 13.90
C GLY A 257 20.24 3.18 12.86
N ASP A 258 20.81 2.11 12.31
CA ASP A 258 20.14 1.28 11.30
C ASP A 258 19.11 0.31 11.92
N GLU A 259 18.22 -0.21 11.08
CA GLU A 259 17.17 -1.15 11.49
C GLU A 259 17.75 -2.44 12.09
N PHE A 260 18.89 -2.92 11.58
CA PHE A 260 19.52 -4.16 12.08
C PHE A 260 19.94 -4.02 13.54
N MET A 261 20.48 -2.88 13.93
CA MET A 261 20.91 -2.62 15.31
C MET A 261 19.74 -2.39 16.27
N THR A 262 18.57 -2.00 15.75
CA THR A 262 17.41 -1.61 16.57
C THR A 262 16.32 -2.68 16.63
N ASN A 263 16.26 -3.58 15.63
CA ASN A 263 15.26 -4.63 15.57
C ASN A 263 15.69 -5.87 16.38
N ARG A 264 14.85 -6.27 17.33
CA ARG A 264 15.10 -7.40 18.23
C ARG A 264 15.15 -8.75 17.51
N THR A 265 14.52 -8.87 16.35
CA THR A 265 14.50 -10.11 15.56
C THR A 265 15.69 -10.23 14.63
N ALA A 266 16.50 -9.17 14.47
CA ALA A 266 17.55 -9.12 13.46
C ALA A 266 18.63 -10.19 13.64
N THR A 267 19.07 -10.43 14.87
CA THR A 267 20.08 -11.46 15.18
C THR A 267 19.50 -12.88 15.16
N LEU A 268 18.18 -13.01 15.26
CA LEU A 268 17.46 -14.30 15.28
C LEU A 268 16.83 -14.64 13.92
N ALA A 269 17.01 -13.78 12.91
CA ALA A 269 16.35 -13.92 11.61
C ALA A 269 16.52 -15.31 10.98
N LYS A 270 17.69 -15.94 11.17
CA LYS A 270 18.00 -17.29 10.67
C LYS A 270 17.04 -18.37 11.21
N GLU A 271 16.53 -18.21 12.43
CA GLU A 271 15.66 -19.19 13.10
C GLU A 271 14.23 -19.18 12.53
N TYR A 272 13.79 -18.02 12.01
CA TYR A 272 12.47 -17.86 11.43
C TYR A 272 12.43 -18.22 9.93
N LEU A 273 13.58 -18.19 9.25
CA LEU A 273 13.62 -18.38 7.80
C LEU A 273 13.56 -19.87 7.40
N PRO A 274 12.71 -20.22 6.41
CA PRO A 274 12.73 -21.54 5.80
C PRO A 274 14.09 -21.86 5.12
N ALA A 275 14.44 -23.15 5.06
CA ALA A 275 15.70 -23.58 4.45
C ALA A 275 15.80 -23.27 2.94
N ASP A 276 14.67 -23.14 2.25
CA ASP A 276 14.53 -22.86 0.83
C ASP A 276 14.29 -21.37 0.53
N MET A 277 14.43 -20.48 1.52
CA MET A 277 14.15 -19.04 1.39
C MET A 277 14.86 -18.37 0.19
N GLN A 278 16.11 -18.75 -0.09
CA GLN A 278 16.87 -18.20 -1.22
C GLN A 278 16.22 -18.57 -2.57
N ALA A 279 15.69 -19.79 -2.69
CA ALA A 279 14.98 -20.24 -3.89
C ALA A 279 13.62 -19.56 -4.01
N GLN A 280 12.89 -19.40 -2.90
CA GLN A 280 11.64 -18.65 -2.84
C GLN A 280 11.83 -17.18 -3.25
N PHE A 281 12.91 -16.54 -2.80
CA PHE A 281 13.30 -15.19 -3.21
C PHE A 281 13.53 -15.11 -4.73
N ALA A 282 14.30 -16.03 -5.31
CA ALA A 282 14.56 -16.05 -6.74
C ALA A 282 13.26 -16.17 -7.56
N THR A 283 12.36 -17.07 -7.14
CA THR A 283 11.03 -17.24 -7.76
C THR A 283 10.18 -15.97 -7.64
N SER A 284 10.13 -15.37 -6.44
CA SER A 284 9.34 -14.17 -6.17
C SER A 284 9.84 -12.98 -6.98
N ARG A 285 11.16 -12.81 -7.09
CA ARG A 285 11.78 -11.76 -7.92
C ARG A 285 11.41 -11.89 -9.38
N GLU A 286 11.48 -13.10 -9.94
CA GLU A 286 11.13 -13.34 -11.33
C GLU A 286 9.64 -13.09 -11.59
N MET A 287 8.76 -13.51 -10.67
CA MET A 287 7.33 -13.21 -10.73
C MET A 287 7.07 -11.69 -10.73
N ILE A 288 7.65 -10.96 -9.78
CA ILE A 288 7.49 -9.50 -9.66
C ILE A 288 8.04 -8.77 -10.89
N ARG A 289 9.15 -9.24 -11.47
CA ARG A 289 9.71 -8.71 -12.73
C ARG A 289 8.70 -8.86 -13.89
N ASN A 290 8.02 -9.99 -13.97
CA ASN A 290 6.99 -10.24 -15.00
C ASN A 290 5.73 -9.40 -14.78
N ILE A 291 5.32 -9.19 -13.52
CA ILE A 291 4.25 -8.26 -13.15
C ILE A 291 4.62 -6.84 -13.57
N HIS A 292 5.81 -6.35 -13.21
CA HIS A 292 6.31 -5.03 -13.61
C HIS A 292 6.28 -4.84 -15.13
N SER A 293 6.81 -5.79 -15.90
CA SER A 293 6.78 -5.74 -17.38
C SER A 293 5.36 -5.65 -17.95
N SER A 294 4.40 -6.35 -17.33
CA SER A 294 3.00 -6.35 -17.77
C SER A 294 2.30 -5.03 -17.43
N PHE A 295 2.49 -4.51 -16.22
CA PHE A 295 1.94 -3.22 -15.79
C PHE A 295 2.56 -2.04 -16.54
N GLN A 296 3.83 -2.13 -16.91
CA GLN A 296 4.50 -1.11 -17.71
C GLN A 296 3.83 -0.99 -19.09
N LYS A 297 3.56 -2.12 -19.75
CA LYS A 297 2.80 -2.15 -21.01
C LYS A 297 1.38 -1.59 -20.84
N LEU A 298 0.70 -1.93 -19.74
CA LEU A 298 -0.65 -1.42 -19.46
C LEU A 298 -0.63 0.11 -19.29
N ARG A 299 0.33 0.64 -18.53
CA ARG A 299 0.54 2.07 -18.35
C ARG A 299 0.80 2.78 -19.68
N ASP A 300 1.69 2.24 -20.52
CA ASP A 300 1.99 2.83 -21.84
C ASP A 300 0.76 2.89 -22.75
N ARG A 301 -0.18 1.95 -22.61
CA ARG A 301 -1.47 1.99 -23.34
C ARG A 301 -2.44 3.00 -22.74
N ALA A 302 -2.56 3.06 -21.42
CA ALA A 302 -3.43 4.02 -20.73
C ALA A 302 -2.98 5.47 -20.99
N GLU A 303 -1.67 5.73 -20.98
CA GLU A 303 -1.09 7.04 -21.29
C GLU A 303 -1.44 7.49 -22.72
N LYS A 304 -1.28 6.60 -23.71
CA LYS A 304 -1.72 6.86 -25.09
C LYS A 304 -3.23 7.04 -25.25
N MET A 305 -4.04 6.51 -24.35
CA MET A 305 -5.49 6.77 -24.35
C MET A 305 -5.76 8.19 -23.85
N ALA A 306 -5.14 8.58 -22.73
CA ALA A 306 -5.24 9.93 -22.20
C ALA A 306 -4.73 11.01 -23.18
N GLU A 307 -3.62 10.75 -23.88
CA GLU A 307 -3.09 11.63 -24.93
C GLU A 307 -4.11 11.81 -26.06
N ARG A 308 -4.66 10.72 -26.59
CA ARG A 308 -5.70 10.79 -27.65
C ARG A 308 -6.95 11.54 -27.21
N SER A 309 -7.36 11.40 -25.95
CA SER A 309 -8.48 12.17 -25.40
C SER A 309 -8.21 13.68 -25.41
N LYS A 310 -6.96 14.09 -25.10
CA LYS A 310 -6.52 15.50 -25.17
C LYS A 310 -6.40 16.01 -26.61
N GLU A 311 -5.91 15.18 -27.52
CA GLU A 311 -5.83 15.49 -28.95
C GLU A 311 -7.24 15.69 -29.54
N ASN A 312 -8.17 14.77 -29.27
CA ASN A 312 -9.56 14.89 -29.67
C ASN A 312 -10.21 16.19 -29.16
N ALA A 313 -9.93 16.58 -27.92
CA ALA A 313 -10.38 17.87 -27.40
C ALA A 313 -9.85 19.06 -28.23
N THR A 314 -8.59 19.00 -28.65
CA THR A 314 -7.96 20.03 -29.49
C THR A 314 -8.60 20.06 -30.87
N ASP A 315 -8.83 18.91 -31.49
CA ASP A 315 -9.45 18.80 -32.81
C ASP A 315 -10.89 19.32 -32.81
N LEU A 316 -11.69 18.96 -31.80
CA LEU A 316 -13.06 19.48 -31.64
C LEU A 316 -13.08 21.00 -31.51
N LEU A 317 -12.15 21.57 -30.74
CA LEU A 317 -12.04 23.02 -30.59
C LEU A 317 -11.67 23.70 -31.91
N MET A 318 -10.71 23.14 -32.65
CA MET A 318 -10.28 23.68 -33.93
C MET A 318 -11.40 23.58 -34.97
N PHE A 319 -12.13 22.46 -35.01
CA PHE A 319 -13.30 22.31 -35.87
C PHE A 319 -14.37 23.37 -35.59
N GLY A 320 -14.69 23.60 -34.31
CA GLY A 320 -15.60 24.67 -33.91
C GLY A 320 -15.12 26.05 -34.33
N ARG A 321 -13.81 26.34 -34.20
CA ARG A 321 -13.23 27.62 -34.66
C ARG A 321 -13.40 27.82 -36.16
N GLU A 322 -13.14 26.80 -36.97
CA GLU A 322 -13.33 26.90 -38.43
C GLU A 322 -14.81 27.13 -38.80
N LEU A 323 -15.75 26.48 -38.11
CA LEU A 323 -17.19 26.76 -38.27
C LEU A 323 -17.55 28.21 -37.93
N SER A 324 -16.98 28.75 -36.84
CA SER A 324 -17.19 30.14 -36.43
C SER A 324 -16.61 31.13 -37.45
N THR A 325 -15.42 30.84 -37.99
CA THR A 325 -14.77 31.64 -39.03
C THR A 325 -15.64 31.67 -40.29
N LEU A 326 -16.08 30.50 -40.75
CA LEU A 326 -16.97 30.38 -41.91
C LEU A 326 -18.32 31.10 -41.69
N GLY A 327 -18.90 30.95 -40.50
CA GLY A 327 -20.16 31.61 -40.15
C GLY A 327 -20.05 33.12 -39.92
N SER A 328 -18.84 33.64 -39.69
CA SER A 328 -18.59 35.08 -39.49
C SER A 328 -18.08 35.81 -40.74
N ASP A 329 -17.90 35.11 -41.86
CA ASP A 329 -17.50 35.74 -43.11
C ASP A 329 -18.57 36.74 -43.58
N ALA A 330 -18.18 38.02 -43.66
CA ALA A 330 -19.03 39.14 -44.05
C ALA A 330 -18.94 39.48 -45.55
N SER A 331 -18.27 38.63 -46.34
CA SER A 331 -18.15 38.81 -47.78
C SER A 331 -19.54 39.00 -48.44
N PRO A 332 -19.69 40.01 -49.31
CA PRO A 332 -20.96 40.24 -50.00
C PRO A 332 -21.22 39.09 -50.96
N LEU A 333 -22.45 38.56 -50.97
CA LEU A 333 -22.81 37.52 -51.92
C LEU A 333 -22.72 38.07 -53.35
N PRO A 334 -22.12 37.33 -54.31
CA PRO A 334 -22.13 37.70 -55.72
C PRO A 334 -23.57 37.86 -56.23
N SER A 335 -23.81 38.81 -57.14
CA SER A 335 -25.13 39.03 -57.76
C SER A 335 -25.68 37.83 -58.53
N LEU A 336 -24.83 36.84 -58.86
CA LEU A 336 -25.19 35.56 -59.47
C LEU A 336 -25.87 34.59 -58.47
N ALA A 337 -25.65 34.78 -57.17
CA ALA A 337 -26.37 34.07 -56.12
C ALA A 337 -27.73 34.76 -55.92
N SER A 338 -28.76 34.19 -56.55
CA SER A 338 -30.11 34.75 -56.65
C SER A 338 -30.80 35.01 -55.28
N SER A 339 -31.97 35.66 -55.34
CA SER A 339 -32.88 36.06 -54.25
C SER A 339 -33.37 34.94 -53.30
N LEU A 340 -32.81 33.74 -53.41
CA LEU A 340 -33.09 32.54 -52.60
C LEU A 340 -31.94 32.17 -51.65
N SER A 341 -30.96 33.06 -51.42
CA SER A 341 -29.72 32.72 -50.70
C SER A 341 -29.93 32.36 -49.23
N THR A 342 -30.16 31.06 -48.96
CA THR A 342 -30.14 30.43 -47.63
C THR A 342 -28.77 30.51 -46.95
N TRP A 343 -27.73 30.93 -47.67
CA TRP A 343 -26.37 31.07 -47.17
C TRP A 343 -26.25 32.04 -45.99
N GLY A 344 -27.00 33.15 -45.99
CA GLY A 344 -27.01 34.09 -44.86
C GLY A 344 -27.46 33.43 -43.56
N THR A 345 -28.58 32.70 -43.62
CA THR A 345 -29.11 31.91 -42.50
C THR A 345 -28.17 30.78 -42.12
N LEU A 346 -27.60 30.06 -43.09
CA LEU A 346 -26.64 28.98 -42.87
C LEU A 346 -25.38 29.49 -42.16
N ARG A 347 -24.82 30.64 -42.53
CA ARG A 347 -23.68 31.26 -41.82
C ARG A 347 -24.00 31.49 -40.34
N GLN A 348 -25.16 32.07 -40.04
CA GLN A 348 -25.59 32.30 -38.67
C GLN A 348 -25.79 30.98 -37.89
N SER A 349 -26.36 29.95 -38.53
CA SER A 349 -26.50 28.61 -37.97
C SER A 349 -25.14 27.96 -37.65
N LEU A 350 -24.17 28.03 -38.58
CA LEU A 350 -22.81 27.50 -38.40
C LEU A 350 -22.10 28.18 -37.21
N LYS A 351 -22.24 29.51 -37.11
CA LYS A 351 -21.72 30.27 -35.97
C LYS A 351 -22.39 29.87 -34.66
N SER A 352 -23.72 29.65 -34.66
CA SER A 352 -24.42 29.17 -33.47
C SER A 352 -23.94 27.78 -33.04
N LEU A 353 -23.70 26.88 -33.99
CA LEU A 353 -23.26 25.51 -33.72
C LEU A 353 -21.80 25.44 -33.26
N SER A 354 -20.95 26.38 -33.66
CA SER A 354 -19.53 26.38 -33.25
C SER A 354 -19.30 26.41 -31.72
N VAL A 355 -20.24 27.00 -30.97
CA VAL A 355 -20.13 27.10 -29.50
C VAL A 355 -20.24 25.72 -28.86
N GLU A 356 -21.06 24.83 -29.43
CA GLU A 356 -21.23 23.46 -28.93
C GLU A 356 -19.95 22.64 -29.06
N PHE A 357 -19.14 22.90 -30.09
CA PHE A 357 -17.84 22.24 -30.28
C PHE A 357 -16.82 22.64 -29.21
N ALA A 358 -16.92 23.84 -28.63
CA ALA A 358 -16.13 24.23 -27.47
C ALA A 358 -16.54 23.44 -26.21
N VAL A 359 -17.84 23.15 -26.06
CA VAL A 359 -18.35 22.30 -24.96
C VAL A 359 -17.86 20.86 -25.14
N LEU A 360 -17.97 20.31 -26.35
CA LEU A 360 -17.43 18.98 -26.69
C LEU A 360 -15.92 18.89 -26.40
N SER A 361 -15.17 19.93 -26.76
CA SER A 361 -13.74 20.02 -26.44
C SER A 361 -13.48 19.97 -24.94
N ASP A 362 -14.23 20.74 -24.13
CA ASP A 362 -14.08 20.73 -22.67
C ASP A 362 -14.41 19.35 -22.07
N LYS A 363 -15.47 18.68 -22.55
CA LYS A 363 -15.81 17.31 -22.10
C LYS A 363 -14.74 16.29 -22.47
N ALA A 364 -14.22 16.31 -23.70
CA ALA A 364 -13.10 15.46 -24.11
C ALA A 364 -11.83 15.74 -23.28
N SER A 365 -11.55 17.01 -22.97
CA SER A 365 -10.42 17.41 -22.13
C SER A 365 -10.57 16.94 -20.68
N GLN A 366 -11.79 17.01 -20.13
CA GLN A 366 -12.11 16.47 -18.79
C GLN A 366 -11.92 14.95 -18.74
N GLN A 367 -12.36 14.23 -19.76
CA GLN A 367 -12.11 12.79 -19.87
C GLN A 367 -10.60 12.48 -19.89
N GLY A 368 -9.82 13.17 -20.73
CA GLY A 368 -8.37 12.97 -20.79
C GLY A 368 -7.66 13.27 -19.46
N ARG A 369 -8.11 14.28 -18.71
CA ARG A 369 -7.60 14.56 -17.36
C ARG A 369 -7.92 13.45 -16.36
N ARG A 370 -9.16 12.93 -16.34
CA ARG A 370 -9.54 11.79 -15.48
C ARG A 370 -8.73 10.54 -15.80
N GLU A 371 -8.53 10.24 -17.09
CA GLU A 371 -7.69 9.10 -17.51
C GLU A 371 -6.24 9.26 -17.02
N GLU A 372 -5.67 10.46 -17.12
CA GLU A 372 -4.32 10.74 -16.63
C GLU A 372 -4.23 10.66 -15.10
N ASP A 373 -5.08 11.41 -14.38
CA ASP A 373 -4.99 11.60 -12.94
C ASP A 373 -5.49 10.38 -12.14
N ASP A 374 -6.49 9.65 -12.64
CA ASP A 374 -7.09 8.53 -11.89
C ASP A 374 -6.59 7.15 -12.33
N VAL A 375 -6.14 7.01 -13.58
CA VAL A 375 -5.69 5.71 -14.13
C VAL A 375 -4.18 5.67 -14.26
N VAL A 376 -3.60 6.59 -15.05
CA VAL A 376 -2.16 6.60 -15.33
C VAL A 376 -1.35 6.85 -14.06
N GLU A 377 -1.78 7.76 -13.19
CA GLU A 377 -1.08 8.00 -11.92
C GLU A 377 -1.14 6.82 -10.95
N LYS A 378 -2.26 6.07 -10.88
CA LYS A 378 -2.32 4.86 -10.06
C LYS A 378 -1.44 3.74 -10.61
N LEU A 379 -1.35 3.62 -11.94
CA LEU A 379 -0.42 2.70 -12.61
C LEU A 379 1.03 3.08 -12.31
N ASN A 380 1.37 4.36 -12.40
CA ASN A 380 2.70 4.86 -12.04
C ASN A 380 3.03 4.61 -10.57
N LEU A 381 2.08 4.79 -9.64
CA LEU A 381 2.29 4.51 -8.21
C LEU A 381 2.68 3.05 -7.99
N PHE A 382 1.96 2.12 -8.63
CA PHE A 382 2.24 0.70 -8.49
C PHE A 382 3.56 0.31 -9.18
N LEU A 383 3.87 0.89 -10.34
CA LEU A 383 5.16 0.70 -11.02
C LEU A 383 6.32 1.23 -10.20
N ASP A 384 6.19 2.41 -9.59
CA ASP A 384 7.22 2.97 -8.70
C ASP A 384 7.50 2.01 -7.54
N LEU A 385 6.46 1.41 -6.94
CA LEU A 385 6.60 0.41 -5.88
C LEU A 385 7.32 -0.86 -6.36
N LEU A 386 6.94 -1.41 -7.52
CA LEU A 386 7.56 -2.60 -8.11
C LEU A 386 9.03 -2.36 -8.52
N GLN A 387 9.34 -1.17 -9.04
CA GLN A 387 10.71 -0.77 -9.35
C GLN A 387 11.54 -0.67 -8.07
N SER A 388 10.97 -0.10 -7.00
CA SER A 388 11.64 0.04 -5.71
C SER A 388 11.97 -1.32 -5.06
N TYR A 389 11.15 -2.34 -5.31
CA TYR A 389 11.49 -3.71 -4.94
C TYR A 389 12.62 -4.30 -5.76
N SER A 390 12.67 -4.00 -7.06
CA SER A 390 13.80 -4.41 -7.92
C SER A 390 15.11 -3.80 -7.41
N ASP A 391 15.06 -2.52 -7.00
CA ASP A 391 16.21 -1.82 -6.40
C ASP A 391 16.61 -2.45 -5.05
N LEU A 392 15.65 -2.88 -4.23
CA LEU A 392 15.92 -3.62 -3.00
C LEU A 392 16.58 -4.98 -3.27
N CYS A 393 16.11 -5.73 -4.27
CA CYS A 393 16.74 -6.97 -4.70
C CYS A 393 18.20 -6.74 -5.10
N GLU A 394 18.46 -5.66 -5.85
CA GLU A 394 19.81 -5.29 -6.24
C GLU A 394 20.69 -4.93 -5.03
N ARG A 395 20.16 -4.15 -4.07
CA ARG A 395 20.85 -3.82 -2.81
C ARG A 395 21.21 -5.08 -2.01
N HIS A 396 20.33 -6.08 -1.99
CA HIS A 396 20.61 -7.35 -1.31
C HIS A 396 21.74 -8.12 -2.02
N GLU A 397 21.60 -8.35 -3.33
CA GLU A 397 22.53 -9.19 -4.10
C GLU A 397 23.92 -8.57 -4.25
N ARG A 398 23.98 -7.27 -4.62
CA ARG A 398 25.24 -6.55 -4.85
C ARG A 398 25.83 -5.93 -3.59
N GLY A 399 25.02 -5.80 -2.53
CA GLY A 399 25.44 -5.32 -1.22
C GLY A 399 25.75 -6.46 -0.28
N VAL A 400 24.84 -6.73 0.67
CA VAL A 400 25.09 -7.61 1.83
C VAL A 400 25.47 -9.04 1.44
N LEU A 401 24.84 -9.62 0.40
CA LEU A 401 25.15 -10.97 -0.04
C LEU A 401 26.55 -11.05 -0.65
N HIS A 402 26.90 -10.09 -1.52
CA HIS A 402 28.22 -10.00 -2.12
C HIS A 402 29.32 -9.76 -1.08
N GLU A 403 29.08 -8.87 -0.11
CA GLU A 403 30.01 -8.60 0.99
C GLU A 403 30.24 -9.84 1.86
N HIS A 404 29.18 -10.58 2.17
CA HIS A 404 29.27 -11.85 2.90
C HIS A 404 30.11 -12.89 2.15
N GLN A 405 29.87 -13.08 0.84
CA GLN A 405 30.67 -13.98 0.00
C GLN A 405 32.14 -13.57 -0.08
N LYS A 406 32.40 -12.27 -0.20
CA LYS A 406 33.77 -11.70 -0.22
C LYS A 406 34.49 -11.93 1.11
N ALA A 407 33.78 -11.81 2.24
CA ALA A 407 34.33 -12.09 3.56
C ALA A 407 34.73 -13.57 3.72
N LEU A 408 33.88 -14.50 3.28
CA LEU A 408 34.17 -15.95 3.27
C LEU A 408 35.38 -16.30 2.39
N HIS A 409 35.50 -15.65 1.22
CA HIS A 409 36.64 -15.86 0.32
C HIS A 409 37.95 -15.38 0.94
N LYS A 410 37.96 -14.19 1.57
CA LYS A 410 39.13 -13.65 2.28
C LYS A 410 39.57 -14.58 3.43
N TYR A 411 38.63 -15.09 4.21
CA TYR A 411 38.92 -16.06 5.27
C TYR A 411 39.58 -17.33 4.73
N SER A 412 39.06 -17.86 3.62
CA SER A 412 39.63 -19.06 2.98
C SER A 412 41.09 -18.84 2.52
N ILE A 413 41.42 -17.64 2.04
CA ILE A 413 42.80 -17.27 1.68
C ILE A 413 43.70 -17.17 2.92
N LEU A 414 43.24 -16.47 3.97
CA LEU A 414 44.01 -16.31 5.22
C LEU A 414 44.30 -17.65 5.87
N LYS A 415 43.31 -18.55 5.92
CA LYS A 415 43.47 -19.91 6.46
C LYS A 415 44.52 -20.72 5.67
N ARG A 416 44.52 -20.60 4.33
CA ARG A 416 45.54 -21.23 3.48
C ARG A 416 46.94 -20.65 3.73
N GLN A 417 47.05 -19.33 3.90
CA GLN A 417 48.31 -18.67 4.22
C GLN A 417 48.85 -19.12 5.59
N MET A 418 47.98 -19.21 6.60
CA MET A 418 48.33 -19.72 7.92
C MET A 418 48.86 -21.16 7.83
N MET A 419 48.14 -22.07 7.14
CA MET A 419 48.61 -23.44 6.94
C MET A 419 49.99 -23.51 6.25
N SER A 420 50.26 -22.62 5.28
CA SER A 420 51.58 -22.55 4.63
C SER A 420 52.68 -21.98 5.54
N ALA A 421 52.37 -21.00 6.40
CA ALA A 421 53.32 -20.37 7.30
C ALA A 421 53.73 -21.30 8.47
N THR A 422 52.77 -22.09 8.99
CA THR A 422 53.01 -23.10 10.02
C THR A 422 53.90 -24.24 9.50
N VAL A 423 53.76 -24.62 8.23
CA VAL A 423 54.60 -25.66 7.60
C VAL A 423 56.02 -25.17 7.28
N GLN A 424 56.20 -23.86 7.02
CA GLN A 424 57.50 -23.28 6.64
C GLN A 424 58.35 -22.77 7.82
N SER A 425 57.94 -22.98 9.07
CA SER A 425 58.65 -22.52 10.29
C SER A 425 59.07 -21.03 10.23
N LYS A 426 58.18 -20.17 9.72
CA LYS A 426 58.39 -18.70 9.77
C LYS A 426 58.25 -18.19 11.21
N GLU A 427 58.87 -17.04 11.49
CA GLU A 427 58.88 -16.38 12.82
C GLU A 427 57.52 -16.39 13.52
N GLN A 428 57.50 -16.77 14.80
CA GLN A 428 56.29 -16.87 15.64
C GLN A 428 55.43 -15.59 15.63
N VAL A 429 56.08 -14.42 15.55
CA VAL A 429 55.41 -13.10 15.48
C VAL A 429 54.54 -12.96 14.21
N SER A 430 54.93 -13.57 13.10
CA SER A 430 54.15 -13.55 11.85
C SER A 430 52.91 -14.45 11.93
N VAL A 431 52.98 -15.53 12.69
CA VAL A 431 51.87 -16.47 12.90
C VAL A 431 50.81 -15.86 13.83
N GLU A 432 51.22 -15.25 14.94
CA GLU A 432 50.31 -14.56 15.87
C GLU A 432 49.54 -13.40 15.20
N GLN A 433 50.20 -12.63 14.32
CA GLN A 433 49.54 -11.59 13.54
C GLN A 433 48.51 -12.15 12.55
N LEU A 434 48.79 -13.31 11.94
CA LEU A 434 47.84 -13.98 11.05
C LEU A 434 46.65 -14.55 11.83
N GLU A 435 46.87 -15.11 13.01
CA GLU A 435 45.80 -15.59 13.90
C GLU A 435 44.87 -14.46 14.32
N SER A 436 45.42 -13.33 14.76
CA SER A 436 44.63 -12.13 15.11
C SER A 436 43.76 -11.65 13.94
N ARG A 437 44.31 -11.65 12.71
CA ARG A 437 43.56 -11.30 11.50
C ARG A 437 42.47 -12.32 11.15
N ILE A 438 42.70 -13.60 11.43
CA ILE A 438 41.70 -14.65 11.22
C ILE A 438 40.53 -14.46 12.18
N VAL A 439 40.79 -14.22 13.48
CA VAL A 439 39.74 -13.98 14.47
C VAL A 439 38.90 -12.75 14.13
N GLN A 440 39.56 -11.65 13.72
CA GLN A 440 38.85 -10.45 13.25
C GLN A 440 37.97 -10.75 12.02
N GLN A 441 38.47 -11.58 11.09
CA GLN A 441 37.73 -11.98 9.91
C GLN A 441 36.54 -12.90 10.24
N GLU A 442 36.66 -13.79 11.23
CA GLU A 442 35.56 -14.63 11.72
C GLU A 442 34.43 -13.79 12.34
N SER A 443 34.78 -12.82 13.18
CA SER A 443 33.81 -11.87 13.74
C SER A 443 33.08 -11.07 12.64
N ALA A 444 33.82 -10.63 11.61
CA ALA A 444 33.24 -9.94 10.46
C ALA A 444 32.30 -10.86 9.65
N ILE A 445 32.67 -12.13 9.43
CA ILE A 445 31.82 -13.11 8.76
C ILE A 445 30.52 -13.32 9.53
N GLN A 446 30.59 -13.53 10.84
CA GLN A 446 29.40 -13.75 11.67
C GLN A 446 28.45 -12.54 11.60
N THR A 447 28.99 -11.32 11.66
CA THR A 447 28.20 -10.09 11.53
C THR A 447 27.53 -9.98 10.16
N MET A 448 28.26 -10.30 9.08
CA MET A 448 27.71 -10.28 7.72
C MET A 448 26.69 -11.40 7.48
N GLU A 449 26.89 -12.58 8.08
CA GLU A 449 25.95 -13.69 8.02
C GLU A 449 24.61 -13.30 8.66
N LEU A 450 24.64 -12.72 9.87
CA LEU A 450 23.44 -12.23 10.54
C LEU A 450 22.71 -11.15 9.72
N ARG A 451 23.45 -10.17 9.18
CA ARG A 451 22.88 -9.14 8.32
C ARG A 451 22.29 -9.72 7.03
N ASN A 452 22.91 -10.74 6.46
CA ASN A 452 22.40 -11.43 5.27
C ASN A 452 21.08 -12.14 5.57
N TYR A 453 20.97 -12.87 6.68
CA TYR A 453 19.71 -13.48 7.11
C TYR A 453 18.64 -12.43 7.40
N PHE A 454 18.99 -11.35 8.12
CA PHE A 454 18.03 -10.27 8.37
C PHE A 454 17.56 -9.60 7.08
N SER A 455 18.45 -9.45 6.09
CA SER A 455 18.06 -8.93 4.78
C SER A 455 17.08 -9.83 4.04
N LEU A 456 17.25 -11.16 4.10
CA LEU A 456 16.30 -12.12 3.52
C LEU A 456 14.95 -12.10 4.25
N PHE A 457 14.98 -11.98 5.58
CA PHE A 457 13.80 -11.81 6.40
C PHE A 457 13.01 -10.55 6.01
N CYS A 458 13.70 -9.41 5.86
CA CYS A 458 13.05 -8.18 5.41
C CYS A 458 12.51 -8.34 3.98
N LEU A 459 13.29 -8.89 3.05
CA LEU A 459 12.86 -9.16 1.67
C LEU A 459 11.57 -10.00 1.62
N HIS A 460 11.45 -11.01 2.48
CA HIS A 460 10.24 -11.82 2.59
C HIS A 460 9.02 -10.97 2.98
N GLN A 461 9.19 -10.15 4.01
CA GLN A 461 8.15 -9.21 4.48
C GLN A 461 7.76 -8.19 3.40
N GLU A 462 8.74 -7.59 2.72
CA GLU A 462 8.51 -6.65 1.63
C GLU A 462 7.81 -7.30 0.43
N THR A 463 8.14 -8.57 0.15
CA THR A 463 7.46 -9.36 -0.87
C THR A 463 5.98 -9.51 -0.54
N GLN A 464 5.64 -9.86 0.70
CA GLN A 464 4.24 -9.94 1.14
C GLN A 464 3.53 -8.60 1.00
N LEU A 465 4.16 -7.49 1.41
CA LEU A 465 3.60 -6.16 1.25
C LEU A 465 3.27 -5.84 -0.22
N LEU A 466 4.13 -6.22 -1.18
CA LEU A 466 3.83 -6.06 -2.61
C LEU A 466 2.60 -6.85 -3.05
N PHE A 467 2.46 -8.09 -2.58
CA PHE A 467 1.27 -8.89 -2.85
C PHE A 467 0.01 -8.26 -2.22
N THR A 468 0.12 -7.64 -1.04
CA THR A 468 -0.96 -6.85 -0.44
C THR A 468 -1.37 -5.67 -1.31
N TYR A 469 -0.47 -5.11 -2.14
CA TYR A 469 -0.81 -4.04 -3.10
C TYR A 469 -1.47 -4.53 -4.38
N LEU A 470 -1.39 -5.80 -4.78
CA LEU A 470 -1.97 -6.30 -6.04
C LEU A 470 -3.45 -5.99 -6.25
N PRO A 471 -4.33 -6.01 -5.22
CA PRO A 471 -5.73 -5.62 -5.38
C PRO A 471 -5.94 -4.19 -5.91
N ILE A 472 -4.91 -3.33 -5.91
CA ILE A 472 -4.96 -1.99 -6.55
C ILE A 472 -5.34 -2.07 -8.03
N THR A 473 -5.09 -3.22 -8.67
CA THR A 473 -5.55 -3.52 -10.03
C THR A 473 -7.05 -3.32 -10.19
N SER A 474 -7.85 -3.73 -9.20
CA SER A 474 -9.30 -3.52 -9.21
C SER A 474 -9.63 -2.03 -9.19
N HIS A 475 -8.93 -1.24 -8.38
CA HIS A 475 -9.13 0.21 -8.30
C HIS A 475 -8.73 0.90 -9.60
N ILE A 476 -7.64 0.46 -10.25
CA ILE A 476 -7.18 0.98 -11.56
C ILE A 476 -8.21 0.68 -12.65
N LEU A 477 -8.68 -0.57 -12.74
CA LEU A 477 -9.67 -0.97 -13.73
C LEU A 477 -11.01 -0.27 -13.50
N GLY A 478 -11.44 -0.16 -12.24
CA GLY A 478 -12.65 0.58 -11.86
C GLY A 478 -12.57 2.06 -12.26
N ALA A 479 -11.44 2.72 -11.96
CA ALA A 479 -11.20 4.10 -12.38
C ALA A 479 -11.23 4.26 -13.91
N PHE A 480 -10.62 3.33 -14.63
CA PHE A 480 -10.62 3.34 -16.09
C PHE A 480 -12.02 3.19 -16.69
N VAL A 481 -12.78 2.19 -16.25
CA VAL A 481 -14.16 1.97 -16.70
C VAL A 481 -15.04 3.18 -16.38
N ASN A 482 -14.94 3.72 -15.16
CA ASN A 482 -15.70 4.90 -14.76
C ASN A 482 -15.37 6.12 -15.64
N SER A 483 -14.09 6.33 -15.96
CA SER A 483 -13.69 7.43 -16.85
C SER A 483 -14.28 7.30 -18.25
N GLN A 484 -14.24 6.10 -18.84
CA GLN A 484 -14.82 5.85 -20.18
C GLN A 484 -16.35 6.01 -20.18
N VAL A 485 -17.04 5.42 -19.20
CA VAL A 485 -18.51 5.51 -19.10
C VAL A 485 -18.95 6.95 -18.92
N GLN A 486 -18.31 7.68 -18.02
CA GLN A 486 -18.63 9.08 -17.76
C GLN A 486 -18.33 9.96 -18.98
N GLY A 487 -17.16 9.79 -19.60
CA GLY A 487 -16.78 10.56 -20.79
C GLY A 487 -17.72 10.33 -21.98
N HIS A 488 -18.08 9.08 -22.26
CA HIS A 488 -19.03 8.76 -23.33
C HIS A 488 -20.44 9.28 -23.05
N ARG A 489 -20.90 9.23 -21.80
CA ARG A 489 -22.19 9.81 -21.40
C ARG A 489 -22.21 11.32 -21.63
N GLU A 490 -21.22 12.03 -21.08
CA GLU A 490 -21.10 13.49 -21.19
C GLU A 490 -21.00 13.93 -22.67
N MET A 491 -20.21 13.24 -23.48
CA MET A 491 -20.11 13.53 -24.91
C MET A 491 -21.41 13.23 -25.65
N GLY A 492 -22.07 12.11 -25.33
CA GLY A 492 -23.33 11.71 -25.94
C GLY A 492 -24.46 12.70 -25.68
N GLU A 493 -24.53 13.26 -24.47
CA GLU A 493 -25.49 14.32 -24.12
C GLU A 493 -25.34 15.54 -25.04
N VAL A 494 -24.10 16.02 -25.22
CA VAL A 494 -23.83 17.19 -26.08
C VAL A 494 -24.10 16.87 -27.56
N TRP A 495 -23.76 15.66 -28.03
CA TRP A 495 -24.09 15.26 -29.40
C TRP A 495 -25.60 15.18 -29.67
N ASN A 496 -26.38 14.69 -28.70
CA ASN A 496 -27.84 14.65 -28.80
C ASN A 496 -28.43 16.06 -28.85
N GLU A 497 -27.94 16.99 -28.04
CA GLU A 497 -28.33 18.40 -28.11
C GLU A 497 -27.98 19.03 -29.46
N LEU A 498 -26.78 18.76 -29.98
CA LEU A 498 -26.36 19.24 -31.28
C LEU A 498 -27.26 18.69 -32.40
N GLN A 499 -27.65 17.42 -32.33
CA GLN A 499 -28.55 16.80 -33.29
C GLN A 499 -29.93 17.50 -33.32
N LEU A 500 -30.46 17.85 -32.15
CA LEU A 500 -31.71 18.62 -32.06
C LEU A 500 -31.55 20.01 -32.67
N LYS A 501 -30.47 20.72 -32.33
CA LYS A 501 -30.15 22.05 -32.90
C LYS A 501 -30.02 22.00 -34.42
N LEU A 502 -29.36 20.98 -34.96
CA LEU A 502 -29.26 20.76 -36.41
C LEU A 502 -30.63 20.57 -37.06
N GLY A 503 -31.52 19.78 -36.45
CA GLY A 503 -32.89 19.58 -36.92
C GLY A 503 -33.71 20.86 -36.98
N CYS A 504 -33.54 21.75 -36.00
CA CYS A 504 -34.19 23.07 -35.97
C CYS A 504 -33.60 24.04 -37.02
N LEU A 505 -32.28 24.02 -37.23
CA LEU A 505 -31.58 25.02 -38.04
C LEU A 505 -31.63 24.73 -39.55
N PHE A 506 -31.73 23.45 -39.95
CA PHE A 506 -31.62 23.07 -41.37
C PHE A 506 -32.87 22.47 -42.00
N GLY A 507 -33.86 22.04 -41.21
CA GLY A 507 -35.17 21.57 -41.70
C GLY A 507 -35.10 20.27 -42.55
N GLY A 508 -35.84 19.24 -42.14
CA GLY A 508 -35.86 17.95 -42.83
C GLY A 508 -34.80 16.96 -42.32
N LYS A 509 -34.87 15.70 -42.78
CA LYS A 509 -33.91 14.65 -42.40
C LYS A 509 -32.52 15.08 -42.85
N ASN A 510 -31.70 15.62 -41.94
CA ASN A 510 -30.32 16.13 -42.12
C ASN A 510 -29.39 15.14 -42.85
N GLY A 511 -29.62 14.85 -44.13
CA GLY A 511 -28.94 13.82 -44.91
C GLY A 511 -29.24 12.36 -44.51
N LEU A 512 -29.86 12.11 -43.35
CA LEU A 512 -30.11 10.75 -42.83
C LEU A 512 -31.33 10.09 -43.50
N LYS A 513 -31.08 9.08 -44.35
CA LYS A 513 -32.13 8.11 -44.72
C LYS A 513 -32.47 7.25 -43.49
N LEU A 514 -33.76 6.97 -43.28
CA LEU A 514 -34.22 6.05 -42.23
C LEU A 514 -33.47 4.72 -42.35
N PRO A 515 -33.11 4.04 -41.23
CA PRO A 515 -32.68 2.65 -41.31
C PRO A 515 -33.83 1.86 -41.95
N ILE A 516 -33.53 1.12 -43.02
CA ILE A 516 -34.43 0.14 -43.63
C ILE A 516 -34.52 -1.07 -42.72
#